data_AF-D2PKB1-F1
#
_entry.id   AF-D2PKB1-F1
#
_cell.length_a   1.000
_cell.length_b   1.000
_cell.length_c   1.000
_cell.angle_alpha   90.00
_cell.angle_beta   90.00
_cell.angle_gamma   90.00
#
_symmetry.space_group_name_H-M   'P 1'
#
loop_
_entity.id
_entity.type
_entity.pdbx_description
1 polymer ?
#
loop_
_entity_poly.entity_id
_entity_poly.type
_entity_poly.pdbx_seq_one_letter_code
_entity_poly.pdbx_strand_id
1 'polypeptide(L)'
;MKMKLIKLLKEVADENNLKLNILDNGVIIIIKEDKAILQIAAVRDVYYIRYMDRNGSYILRKLDKETIEKILNGEVEKTEAIKIPDV
;
A
#
# COMPACT_ATOMS: atom_id res chain seq x y z
N MET A 1 10.91 -8.91 -9.64
CA MET A 1 10.23 -7.65 -9.25
C MET A 1 9.52 -7.76 -7.89
N LYS A 2 8.70 -8.80 -7.62
CA LYS A 2 7.95 -8.97 -6.35
C LYS A 2 8.77 -8.95 -5.05
N MET A 3 9.95 -9.59 -5.01
CA MET A 3 10.75 -9.70 -3.77
C MET A 3 11.30 -8.37 -3.24
N LYS A 4 11.68 -7.45 -4.12
CA LYS A 4 12.22 -6.14 -3.73
C LYS A 4 11.14 -5.25 -3.10
N LEU A 5 9.94 -5.25 -3.67
CA LEU A 5 8.81 -4.49 -3.12
C LEU A 5 8.37 -5.02 -1.76
N ILE A 6 8.24 -6.34 -1.61
CA ILE A 6 7.88 -6.96 -0.33
C ILE A 6 8.92 -6.61 0.73
N LYS A 7 10.21 -6.68 0.38
CA LYS A 7 11.29 -6.30 1.31
C LYS A 7 11.18 -4.83 1.73
N LEU A 8 10.95 -3.93 0.78
CA LEU A 8 10.78 -2.50 1.06
C LEU A 8 9.55 -2.22 1.94
N LEU A 9 8.41 -2.85 1.63
CA LEU A 9 7.20 -2.72 2.45
C LEU A 9 7.44 -3.24 3.87
N LYS A 10 8.14 -4.38 4.02
CA LYS A 10 8.53 -4.92 5.34
C LYS A 10 9.40 -3.95 6.13
N GLU A 11 10.44 -3.40 5.51
CA GLU A 11 11.31 -2.41 6.14
C GLU A 11 10.51 -1.21 6.67
N VAL A 12 9.68 -0.59 5.81
CA VAL A 12 8.88 0.57 6.23
C VAL A 12 7.83 0.20 7.28
N ALA A 13 7.21 -0.98 7.17
CA ALA A 13 6.24 -1.44 8.17
C ALA A 13 6.89 -1.65 9.54
N ASP A 14 8.07 -2.28 9.57
CA ASP A 14 8.83 -2.50 10.81
C ASP A 14 9.23 -1.16 11.45
N GLU A 15 9.69 -0.19 10.65
CA GLU A 15 10.00 1.19 11.09
C GLU A 15 8.79 1.91 11.71
N ASN A 16 7.57 1.56 11.30
CA ASN A 16 6.32 2.21 11.73
C ASN A 16 5.49 1.35 12.70
N ASN A 17 6.05 0.25 13.21
CA ASN A 17 5.36 -0.72 14.09
C ASN A 17 4.04 -1.25 13.50
N LEU A 18 4.07 -1.55 12.20
CA LEU A 18 2.96 -2.10 11.41
C LEU A 18 3.22 -3.58 11.11
N LYS A 19 2.15 -4.37 11.04
CA LYS A 19 2.23 -5.77 10.59
C LYS A 19 1.88 -5.85 9.10
N LEU A 20 2.53 -6.76 8.39
CA LEU A 20 2.21 -7.11 7.01
C LEU A 20 1.67 -8.53 6.93
N ASN A 21 0.53 -8.68 6.25
CA ASN A 21 0.01 -9.97 5.86
C ASN A 21 0.02 -10.09 4.34
N ILE A 22 0.65 -11.13 3.80
CA ILE A 22 0.77 -11.36 2.37
C ILE A 22 -0.09 -12.59 2.05
N LEU A 23 -1.15 -12.38 1.29
CA LEU A 23 -2.08 -13.43 0.90
C LEU A 23 -1.51 -14.26 -0.26
N ASP A 24 -2.00 -15.48 -0.45
CA ASP A 24 -1.55 -16.41 -1.49
C ASP A 24 -1.69 -15.85 -2.92
N ASN A 25 -2.68 -14.99 -3.13
CA ASN A 25 -2.91 -14.31 -4.40
C ASN A 25 -1.95 -13.12 -4.64
N GLY A 26 -1.05 -12.83 -3.70
CA GLY A 26 -0.06 -11.74 -3.77
C GLY A 26 -0.60 -10.37 -3.35
N VAL A 27 -1.82 -10.30 -2.82
CA VAL A 27 -2.33 -9.09 -2.15
C VAL A 27 -1.60 -8.92 -0.82
N ILE A 28 -1.19 -7.70 -0.54
CA ILE A 28 -0.52 -7.31 0.70
C ILE A 28 -1.50 -6.48 1.52
N ILE A 29 -1.69 -6.85 2.79
CA ILE A 29 -2.51 -6.13 3.75
C ILE A 29 -1.59 -5.57 4.83
N ILE A 30 -1.72 -4.27 5.10
CA ILE A 30 -1.04 -3.59 6.20
C ILE A 30 -2.01 -3.49 7.37
N ILE A 31 -1.55 -3.91 8.54
CA ILE A 31 -2.32 -4.01 9.78
C ILE A 31 -1.68 -3.10 10.82
N LYS A 32 -2.51 -2.25 11.45
CA LYS A 32 -2.15 -1.39 12.57
C LYS A 32 -3.12 -1.67 13.72
N GLU A 33 -2.61 -1.94 14.91
CA GLU A 33 -3.45 -2.21 16.10
C GLU A 33 -4.54 -3.27 15.83
N ASP A 34 -4.14 -4.35 15.15
CA ASP A 34 -5.00 -5.48 14.75
C ASP A 34 -6.18 -5.11 13.82
N LYS A 35 -6.16 -3.91 13.24
CA LYS A 35 -7.07 -3.46 12.17
C LYS A 35 -6.33 -3.40 10.85
N ALA A 36 -6.96 -3.92 9.80
CA ALA A 36 -6.44 -3.80 8.45
C ALA A 36 -6.70 -2.37 7.95
N ILE A 37 -5.62 -1.63 7.63
CA ILE A 37 -5.69 -0.21 7.27
C ILE A 37 -5.49 0.04 5.76
N LEU A 38 -4.73 -0.84 5.11
CA LEU A 38 -4.35 -0.67 3.71
C LEU A 38 -4.29 -2.03 3.01
N GLN A 39 -4.76 -2.05 1.77
CA GLN A 39 -4.61 -3.16 0.85
C GLN A 39 -3.79 -2.69 -0.36
N ILE A 40 -2.78 -3.47 -0.74
CA ILE A 40 -1.92 -3.25 -1.89
C ILE A 40 -1.99 -4.47 -2.80
N ALA A 41 -2.32 -4.27 -4.06
CA ALA A 41 -2.30 -5.31 -5.09
C ALA A 41 -1.47 -4.83 -6.28
N ALA A 42 -0.53 -5.67 -6.75
CA ALA A 42 0.21 -5.40 -7.97
C ALA A 42 -0.52 -6.06 -9.15
N VAL A 43 -0.93 -5.26 -10.13
CA VAL A 43 -1.58 -5.73 -11.37
C VAL A 43 -0.75 -5.24 -12.54
N ARG A 44 -0.09 -6.18 -13.25
CA ARG A 44 0.90 -5.86 -14.29
C ARG A 44 1.99 -4.93 -13.74
N ASP A 45 2.09 -3.71 -14.26
CA ASP A 45 3.11 -2.71 -13.92
C ASP A 45 2.56 -1.58 -13.05
N VAL A 46 1.37 -1.77 -12.46
CA VAL A 46 0.76 -0.80 -11.55
C VAL A 46 0.40 -1.42 -10.22
N TYR A 47 0.28 -0.55 -9.22
CA TYR A 47 -0.09 -0.87 -7.86
C TYR A 47 -1.45 -0.26 -7.56
N TYR A 48 -2.42 -1.11 -7.26
CA TYR A 48 -3.69 -0.72 -6.71
C TYR A 48 -3.54 -0.60 -5.20
N ILE A 49 -3.94 0.55 -4.66
CA ILE A 49 -3.92 0.87 -3.24
C ILE A 49 -5.36 1.16 -2.82
N ARG A 50 -5.84 0.46 -1.80
CA ARG A 50 -7.13 0.73 -1.17
C ARG A 50 -6.94 0.96 0.30
N TYR A 51 -7.43 2.11 0.77
CA TYR A 51 -7.56 2.34 2.19
C TYR A 51 -8.79 1.59 2.71
N MET A 52 -8.61 0.92 3.86
CA MET A 52 -9.69 0.18 4.52
C MET A 52 -10.18 0.91 5.77
N ASP A 53 -9.37 1.80 6.34
CA ASP A 53 -9.73 2.68 7.46
C ASP A 53 -10.48 3.94 7.02
N ARG A 54 -10.34 4.33 5.75
CA ARG A 54 -11.00 5.47 5.11
C ARG A 54 -11.36 5.11 3.68
N ASN A 55 -12.45 5.65 3.15
CA ASN A 55 -12.80 5.42 1.74
C ASN A 55 -11.75 6.06 0.82
N GLY A 56 -11.32 5.32 -0.19
CA GLY A 56 -10.37 5.79 -1.19
C GLY A 56 -9.58 4.66 -1.84
N SER A 57 -9.63 4.62 -3.17
CA SER A 57 -8.87 3.68 -3.99
C SER A 57 -8.02 4.44 -5.00
N TYR A 58 -6.80 3.97 -5.24
CA TYR A 58 -5.80 4.68 -6.02
C TYR A 58 -4.97 3.71 -6.88
N ILE A 59 -4.46 4.20 -8.01
CA ILE A 59 -3.51 3.51 -8.86
C ILE A 59 -2.19 4.28 -8.86
N LEU A 60 -1.08 3.56 -8.65
CA LEU A 60 0.28 4.07 -8.69
C LEU A 60 1.13 3.27 -9.67
N ARG A 61 2.05 3.95 -10.38
CA ARG A 61 3.02 3.28 -11.27
C ARG A 61 4.34 2.94 -10.57
N LYS A 62 4.58 3.54 -9.40
CA LYS A 62 5.82 3.42 -8.65
C LYS A 62 5.53 3.32 -7.15
N LEU A 63 6.26 2.45 -6.46
CA LEU A 63 6.27 2.32 -5.00
C LEU A 63 7.74 2.31 -4.55
N ASP A 64 8.29 3.50 -4.31
CA ASP A 64 9.55 3.68 -3.59
C ASP A 64 9.27 4.00 -2.10
N LYS A 65 10.34 4.14 -1.30
CA LYS A 65 10.22 4.35 0.15
C LYS A 65 9.36 5.57 0.48
N GLU A 66 9.67 6.70 -0.15
CA GLU A 66 8.94 7.97 0.03
C GLU A 66 7.44 7.82 -0.33
N THR A 67 7.13 7.15 -1.44
CA THR A 67 5.74 6.92 -1.85
C THR A 67 5.01 6.05 -0.82
N ILE A 68 5.64 4.98 -0.33
CA ILE A 68 5.05 4.09 0.68
C ILE A 68 4.79 4.85 1.98
N GLU A 69 5.74 5.68 2.43
CA GLU A 69 5.58 6.51 3.62
C GLU A 69 4.39 7.49 3.47
N LYS A 70 4.27 8.18 2.33
CA LYS A 70 3.11 9.03 2.03
C LYS A 70 1.80 8.26 2.07
N ILE A 71 1.76 7.06 1.50
CA ILE A 71 0.56 6.21 1.53
C ILE A 71 0.20 5.84 2.97
N LEU A 72 1.17 5.40 3.78
CA LEU A 72 0.94 5.03 5.18
C LEU A 72 0.44 6.20 6.03
N ASN A 73 0.92 7.42 5.73
CA ASN A 73 0.47 8.65 6.39
C ASN A 73 -0.87 9.19 5.85
N GLY A 74 -1.47 8.52 4.86
CA GLY A 74 -2.72 8.97 4.25
C GLY A 74 -2.58 10.13 3.28
N GLU A 75 -1.35 10.42 2.84
CA GLU A 75 -1.00 11.54 1.96
C GLU A 75 -0.82 11.09 0.51
N VAL A 76 -1.55 10.06 0.08
CA VAL A 76 -1.46 9.50 -1.28
C VAL A 76 -1.73 10.54 -2.36
N GLU A 77 -2.54 11.56 -2.09
CA GLU A 77 -2.83 12.66 -3.02
C GLU A 77 -1.59 13.57 -3.26
N LYS A 78 -0.55 13.48 -2.43
CA LYS A 78 0.75 14.14 -2.63
C LYS A 78 1.72 13.31 -3.48
N THR A 79 1.23 12.25 -4.13
CA THR A 79 1.99 11.39 -5.05
C THR A 79 1.41 11.48 -6.45
N GLU A 80 1.98 10.77 -7.42
CA GLU A 80 1.40 10.63 -8.78
C GLU A 80 0.23 9.63 -8.84
N ALA A 81 -0.46 9.42 -7.72
CA ALA A 81 -1.57 8.49 -7.64
C ALA A 81 -2.77 8.98 -8.45
N ILE A 82 -3.39 8.06 -9.19
CA ILE A 82 -4.66 8.30 -9.88
C ILE A 82 -5.77 7.77 -8.98
N LYS A 83 -6.65 8.66 -8.51
CA LYS A 83 -7.83 8.27 -7.72
C LYS A 83 -8.82 7.50 -8.60
N ILE A 84 -9.28 6.36 -8.09
CA ILE A 84 -10.37 5.60 -8.69
C ILE A 84 -11.66 6.17 -8.07
N PRO A 85 -12.59 6.70 -8.88
CA PRO A 85 -13.87 7.17 -8.39
C PRO A 85 -14.62 6.06 -7.66
N ASP A 86 -15.26 6.41 -6.55
CA ASP A 86 -16.24 5.52 -5.94
C ASP A 86 -17.40 5.36 -6.95
N VAL A 87 -17.71 4.11 -7.30
CA VAL A 87 -18.86 3.72 -8.15
C VAL A 87 -20.12 3.62 -7.33
#